data_AF-A0A417LDQ9-F1
#
_entry.id   AF-A0A417LDQ9-F1
#
_cell.length_a   1.000
_cell.length_b   1.000
_cell.length_c   1.000
_cell.angle_alpha   90.00
_cell.angle_beta   90.00
_cell.angle_gamma   90.00
#
_symmetry.space_group_name_H-M   'P 1'
#
loop_
_entity.id
_entity.type
_entity.pdbx_description
1 polymer ?
#
loop_
_entity_poly.entity_id
_entity_poly.type
_entity_poly.pdbx_seq_one_letter_code
_entity_poly.pdbx_strand_id
1 'polypeptide(L)'
;MDKLKNFIDTNKEAFEDDLLPEGHFDRFEKKLPNAPRKGHFKLYSLCAFAAAASIALLFLFRMPGGTPVPSNDQKASVQKQCSEQKEFNELQMYYKMQINDIMAQMETLYKQDKTTGAADLLQESKRILKDNYMFEETILPTLPCSSDGLFAMNQHYSASVESLNIMLKQMERVTNENDNK
;
A
#
# COMPACT_ATOMS: atom_id res chain seq x y z
N MET A 1 -6.63 2.32 -26.45
CA MET A 1 -6.75 0.86 -26.21
C MET A 1 -7.91 0.23 -27.00
N ASP A 2 -8.82 1.03 -27.57
CA ASP A 2 -10.08 0.52 -28.15
C ASP A 2 -9.97 -0.08 -29.55
N LYS A 3 -8.96 0.31 -30.34
CA LYS A 3 -8.78 -0.18 -31.71
C LYS A 3 -8.38 -1.66 -31.77
N LEU A 4 -7.51 -2.10 -30.86
CA LEU A 4 -7.07 -3.49 -30.80
C LEU A 4 -8.20 -4.40 -30.32
N LYS A 5 -8.94 -3.96 -29.29
CA LYS A 5 -10.11 -4.68 -28.79
C LYS A 5 -11.18 -4.84 -29.88
N ASN A 6 -11.52 -3.76 -30.58
CA ASN A 6 -12.47 -3.83 -31.71
C ASN A 6 -11.98 -4.76 -32.82
N PHE A 7 -10.69 -4.75 -33.15
CA PHE A 7 -10.15 -5.64 -34.17
C PHE A 7 -10.28 -7.12 -33.77
N ILE A 8 -9.96 -7.45 -32.51
CA ILE A 8 -10.08 -8.82 -31.98
C ILE A 8 -11.55 -9.25 -31.95
N ASP A 9 -12.44 -8.39 -31.45
CA ASP A 9 -13.86 -8.70 -31.33
C ASP A 9 -14.53 -8.84 -32.72
N THR A 10 -14.13 -8.02 -33.70
CA THR A 10 -14.65 -8.08 -35.09
C THR A 10 -14.22 -9.35 -35.83
N ASN A 11 -13.04 -9.87 -35.52
CA ASN A 11 -12.50 -11.08 -36.17
C ASN A 11 -12.62 -12.33 -35.28
N LYS A 12 -13.38 -12.26 -34.19
CA LYS A 12 -13.48 -13.33 -33.19
C LYS A 12 -13.97 -14.64 -33.80
N GLU A 13 -14.98 -14.58 -34.67
CA GLU A 13 -15.55 -15.75 -35.35
C GLU A 13 -14.49 -16.48 -36.20
N ALA A 14 -13.56 -15.75 -36.84
CA ALA A 14 -12.46 -16.34 -37.59
C ALA A 14 -11.43 -17.09 -36.72
N PHE A 15 -11.42 -16.87 -35.39
CA PHE A 15 -10.57 -17.61 -34.46
C PHE A 15 -11.28 -18.79 -33.79
N GLU A 16 -12.62 -18.73 -33.66
CA GLU A 16 -13.38 -19.74 -32.92
C GLU A 16 -13.97 -20.84 -33.81
N ASP A 17 -14.17 -20.59 -35.11
CA ASP A 17 -14.78 -21.55 -36.04
C ASP A 17 -13.80 -22.54 -36.71
N ASP A 18 -12.49 -22.37 -36.51
CA ASP A 18 -11.51 -23.34 -37.01
C ASP A 18 -11.53 -24.60 -36.12
N LEU A 19 -12.21 -25.64 -36.60
CA LEU A 19 -12.14 -26.98 -36.02
C LEU A 19 -10.67 -27.40 -35.91
N LEU A 20 -10.25 -27.72 -34.69
CA LEU A 20 -8.90 -28.22 -34.42
C LEU A 20 -8.60 -29.42 -35.35
N PRO A 21 -7.43 -29.48 -36.00
CA PRO A 21 -7.08 -30.58 -36.89
C PRO A 21 -7.24 -31.95 -36.21
N GLU A 22 -7.71 -32.95 -36.95
CA GLU A 22 -7.88 -34.30 -36.43
C GLU A 22 -6.59 -34.82 -35.77
N GLY A 23 -6.71 -35.39 -34.58
CA GLY A 23 -5.57 -35.90 -33.81
C GLY A 23 -4.81 -34.85 -32.98
N HIS A 24 -5.26 -33.59 -32.94
CA HIS A 24 -4.71 -32.57 -32.04
C HIS A 24 -4.77 -33.01 -30.57
N PHE A 25 -5.92 -33.50 -30.11
CA PHE A 25 -6.12 -33.94 -28.72
C PHE A 25 -5.35 -35.23 -28.37
N ASP A 26 -5.26 -36.18 -29.30
CA ASP A 26 -4.53 -37.45 -29.09
C ASP A 26 -3.04 -37.22 -28.78
N ARG A 27 -2.46 -36.14 -29.32
CA ARG A 27 -1.08 -35.74 -29.05
C ARG A 27 -0.88 -35.24 -27.63
N PHE A 28 -1.89 -34.59 -27.04
CA PHE A 28 -1.86 -34.16 -25.64
C PHE A 28 -2.07 -35.34 -24.71
N GLU A 29 -3.01 -36.23 -25.04
CA GLU A 29 -3.32 -37.38 -24.21
C GLU A 29 -2.13 -38.34 -24.10
N LYS A 30 -1.37 -38.53 -25.19
CA LYS A 30 -0.10 -39.28 -25.18
C LYS A 30 1.02 -38.65 -24.34
N LYS A 31 0.96 -37.35 -24.06
CA LYS A 31 1.93 -36.64 -23.23
C LYS A 31 1.51 -36.58 -21.76
N LEU A 32 0.26 -36.91 -21.44
CA LEU A 32 -0.18 -37.00 -20.05
C LEU A 32 0.36 -38.30 -19.44
N PRO A 33 0.94 -38.24 -18.23
CA PRO A 33 1.35 -39.45 -17.54
C PRO A 33 0.12 -40.33 -17.29
N ASN A 34 0.23 -41.62 -17.60
CA ASN A 34 -0.83 -42.60 -17.30
C ASN A 34 -1.21 -42.49 -15.83
N ALA A 35 -2.49 -42.20 -15.54
CA ALA A 35 -2.99 -42.17 -14.18
C ALA A 35 -2.74 -43.55 -13.52
N PRO A 36 -2.15 -43.61 -12.32
CA PRO A 36 -1.92 -44.87 -11.64
C PRO A 36 -3.25 -45.57 -11.39
N ARG A 37 -3.43 -46.74 -12.01
CA ARG A 37 -4.62 -47.58 -11.85
C ARG A 37 -4.71 -48.06 -10.39
N LYS A 38 -5.88 -47.79 -9.79
CA LYS A 38 -6.48 -48.33 -8.56
C LYS A 38 -5.67 -49.43 -7.86
N GLY A 39 -5.04 -49.05 -6.74
CA GLY A 39 -4.45 -49.99 -5.77
C GLY A 39 -4.26 -49.44 -4.34
N HIS A 40 -4.39 -48.13 -4.12
CA HIS A 40 -4.04 -47.51 -2.83
C HIS A 40 -5.22 -47.02 -1.99
N PHE A 41 -6.48 -47.31 -2.36
CA PHE A 41 -7.65 -46.73 -1.68
C PHE A 41 -7.72 -47.09 -0.19
N LYS A 42 -7.35 -48.32 0.20
CA LYS A 42 -7.40 -48.74 1.61
C LYS A 42 -6.26 -48.17 2.47
N LEU A 43 -5.09 -47.89 1.88
CA LEU A 43 -3.95 -47.30 2.61
C LEU A 43 -4.12 -45.78 2.76
N TYR A 44 -4.62 -45.08 1.72
CA TYR A 44 -4.94 -43.65 1.82
C TYR A 44 -6.08 -43.38 2.81
N SER A 45 -7.06 -44.29 2.93
CA SER A 45 -8.17 -44.13 3.88
C SER A 45 -7.67 -44.10 5.33
N LEU A 46 -6.81 -45.05 5.73
CA LEU A 46 -6.28 -45.09 7.10
C LEU A 46 -5.32 -43.92 7.41
N CYS A 47 -4.48 -43.53 6.44
CA CYS A 47 -3.63 -42.35 6.58
C CYS A 47 -4.43 -41.03 6.60
N ALA A 48 -5.55 -40.94 5.87
CA ALA A 48 -6.40 -39.77 5.88
C ALA A 48 -7.11 -39.57 7.22
N PHE A 49 -7.58 -40.66 7.86
CA PHE A 49 -8.14 -40.56 9.22
C PHE A 49 -7.09 -40.21 10.27
N ALA A 50 -5.89 -40.81 10.20
CA ALA A 50 -4.79 -40.46 11.09
C ALA A 50 -4.32 -39.01 10.90
N ALA A 51 -4.26 -38.53 9.64
CA ALA A 51 -3.93 -37.15 9.31
C ALA A 51 -5.03 -36.17 9.75
N ALA A 52 -6.31 -36.51 9.56
CA ALA A 52 -7.42 -35.66 10.00
C ALA A 52 -7.49 -35.58 11.53
N ALA A 53 -7.26 -36.69 12.24
CA ALA A 53 -7.22 -36.72 13.69
C ALA A 53 -6.01 -35.94 14.24
N SER A 54 -4.83 -36.03 13.60
CA SER A 54 -3.66 -35.23 14.01
C SER A 54 -3.84 -33.75 13.71
N ILE A 55 -4.48 -33.37 12.59
CA ILE A 55 -4.87 -31.98 12.30
C ILE A 55 -5.89 -31.48 13.33
N ALA A 56 -6.91 -32.27 13.67
CA ALA A 56 -7.91 -31.91 14.68
C ALA A 56 -7.28 -31.78 16.08
N LEU A 57 -6.35 -32.66 16.45
CA LEU A 57 -5.58 -32.54 17.70
C LEU A 57 -4.64 -31.33 17.67
N LEU A 58 -4.05 -30.97 16.53
CA LEU A 58 -3.30 -29.71 16.40
C LEU A 58 -4.21 -28.49 16.56
N PHE A 59 -5.46 -28.53 16.09
CA PHE A 59 -6.44 -27.46 16.36
C PHE A 59 -6.88 -27.40 17.82
N LEU A 60 -7.01 -28.53 18.50
CA LEU A 60 -7.41 -28.60 19.91
C LEU A 60 -6.26 -28.30 20.88
N PHE A 61 -5.01 -28.65 20.53
CA PHE A 61 -3.81 -28.37 21.32
C PHE A 61 -3.12 -27.04 20.97
N ARG A 62 -3.53 -26.34 19.89
CA ARG A 62 -3.12 -24.95 19.62
C ARG A 62 -3.93 -23.97 20.48
N MET A 63 -3.64 -24.07 21.78
CA MET A 63 -3.65 -23.04 22.84
C MET A 63 -4.99 -22.47 23.35
N PRO A 64 -5.16 -22.34 24.69
CA PRO A 64 -5.83 -21.17 25.25
C PRO A 64 -4.94 -19.97 24.96
N GLY A 65 -5.36 -19.12 24.02
CA GLY A 65 -4.55 -17.99 23.54
C GLY A 65 -4.46 -17.87 22.02
N GLY A 66 -5.49 -18.31 21.29
CA GLY A 66 -5.65 -17.94 19.89
C GLY A 66 -5.77 -16.42 19.77
N THR A 67 -4.82 -15.80 19.07
CA THR A 67 -4.90 -14.39 18.67
C THR A 67 -6.22 -14.19 17.93
N PRO A 68 -7.13 -13.33 18.41
CA PRO A 68 -8.34 -13.05 17.68
C PRO A 68 -7.96 -12.31 16.39
N VAL A 69 -8.75 -12.53 15.34
CA VAL A 69 -8.84 -11.59 14.21
C VAL A 69 -8.90 -10.20 14.83
N PRO A 70 -8.02 -9.25 14.46
CA PRO A 70 -7.95 -7.97 15.15
C PRO A 70 -9.29 -7.25 14.97
N SER A 71 -10.13 -7.37 15.98
CA SER A 71 -11.28 -6.51 16.20
C SER A 71 -10.76 -5.08 16.29
N ASN A 72 -11.58 -4.10 15.89
CA ASN A 72 -11.17 -2.68 15.92
C ASN A 72 -10.62 -2.25 17.30
N ASP A 73 -11.05 -2.92 18.38
CA ASP A 73 -10.56 -2.70 19.74
C ASP A 73 -9.10 -3.15 19.97
N GLN A 74 -8.60 -4.15 19.24
CA GLN A 74 -7.19 -4.56 19.29
C GLN A 74 -6.26 -3.67 18.46
N LYS A 75 -6.76 -3.08 17.37
CA LYS A 75 -5.99 -2.09 16.60
C LYS A 75 -5.75 -0.84 17.44
N ALA A 76 -6.76 -0.39 18.19
CA ALA A 76 -6.64 0.75 19.09
C ALA A 76 -5.66 0.52 20.26
N SER A 77 -5.60 -0.69 20.82
CA SER A 77 -4.66 -1.01 21.92
C SER A 77 -3.22 -1.20 21.44
N VAL A 78 -3.00 -1.82 20.28
CA VAL A 78 -1.67 -1.96 19.66
C VAL A 78 -1.14 -0.61 19.18
N GLN A 79 -1.99 0.26 18.63
CA GLN A 79 -1.61 1.62 18.24
C GLN A 79 -1.19 2.45 19.46
N LYS A 80 -1.93 2.38 20.57
CA LYS A 80 -1.57 3.09 21.80
C LYS A 80 -0.18 2.68 22.31
N GLN A 81 0.18 1.42 22.14
CA GLN A 81 1.50 0.89 22.48
C GLN A 81 2.58 1.30 21.46
N CYS A 82 2.21 1.49 20.19
CA CYS A 82 3.06 2.06 19.13
C CYS A 82 3.40 3.53 19.36
N SER A 83 2.41 4.35 19.74
CA SER A 83 2.58 5.77 20.04
C SER A 83 3.43 6.04 21.28
N GLU A 84 3.74 5.01 22.07
CA GLU A 84 4.67 5.08 23.19
C GLU A 84 6.09 4.61 22.78
N GLN A 85 6.27 4.07 21.56
CA GLN A 85 7.60 3.73 21.06
C GLN A 85 8.37 4.99 20.72
N LYS A 86 9.56 5.10 21.32
CA LYS A 86 10.48 6.23 21.19
C LYS A 86 10.76 6.59 19.73
N GLU A 87 11.04 5.61 18.88
CA GLU A 87 11.43 5.84 17.48
C GLU A 87 10.31 6.48 16.64
N PHE A 88 9.06 6.04 16.82
CA PHE A 88 7.90 6.60 16.13
C PHE A 88 7.68 8.06 16.52
N ASN A 89 7.77 8.36 17.82
CA ASN A 89 7.62 9.72 18.34
C ASN A 89 8.76 10.65 17.92
N GLU A 90 10.01 10.19 17.95
CA GLU A 90 11.17 10.97 17.51
C GLU A 90 11.08 11.31 16.03
N LEU A 91 10.73 10.34 15.18
CA LEU A 91 10.56 10.54 13.75
C LEU A 91 9.44 11.56 13.47
N GLN A 92 8.29 11.40 14.11
CA GLN A 92 7.17 12.32 13.95
C GLN A 92 7.55 13.74 14.40
N MET A 93 8.20 13.88 15.57
CA MET A 93 8.61 15.18 16.10
C MET A 93 9.61 15.87 15.18
N TYR A 94 10.60 15.13 14.67
CA TYR A 94 11.61 15.64 13.74
C TYR A 94 10.97 16.22 12.47
N TYR A 95 10.04 15.49 11.86
CA TYR A 95 9.39 15.96 10.64
C TYR A 95 8.38 17.08 10.89
N LYS A 96 7.60 17.02 11.98
CA LYS A 96 6.71 18.13 12.37
C LYS A 96 7.47 19.42 12.55
N MET A 97 8.64 19.37 13.18
CA MET A 97 9.49 20.55 13.36
C MET A 97 9.95 21.12 12.01
N GLN A 98 10.42 20.28 11.09
CA GLN A 98 10.83 20.73 9.74
C GLN A 98 9.68 21.30 8.93
N ILE A 99 8.52 20.63 8.91
CA ILE A 99 7.32 21.10 8.21
C ILE A 99 6.90 22.47 8.73
N ASN A 100 6.90 22.64 10.06
CA ASN A 100 6.55 23.91 10.69
C ASN A 100 7.54 25.03 10.34
N ASP A 101 8.83 24.74 10.32
CA ASP A 101 9.85 25.73 9.94
C ASP A 101 9.68 26.18 8.48
N ILE A 102 9.52 25.22 7.55
CA ILE A 102 9.29 25.53 6.13
C ILE A 102 8.01 26.37 5.96
N MET A 103 6.92 26.00 6.63
CA MET A 103 5.67 26.75 6.56
C MET A 103 5.82 28.17 7.13
N ALA A 104 6.56 28.34 8.22
CA ALA A 104 6.83 29.67 8.78
C ALA A 104 7.65 30.54 7.81
N GLN A 105 8.62 29.95 7.11
CA GLN A 105 9.37 30.64 6.06
C GLN A 105 8.46 31.06 4.91
N MET A 106 7.61 30.17 4.40
CA MET A 106 6.64 30.48 3.35
C MET A 106 5.66 31.59 3.76
N GLU A 107 5.14 31.55 4.98
CA GLU A 107 4.27 32.61 5.50
C GLU A 107 4.98 33.96 5.62
N THR A 108 6.28 33.94 5.94
CA THR A 108 7.10 35.15 6.04
C THR A 108 7.30 35.78 4.66
N LEU A 109 7.67 34.97 3.65
CA LEU A 109 7.81 35.43 2.26
C LEU A 109 6.49 36.00 1.73
N TYR A 110 5.37 35.32 1.96
CA TYR A 110 4.06 35.80 1.54
C TYR A 110 3.65 37.12 2.23
N LYS A 111 4.05 37.34 3.49
CA LYS A 111 3.78 38.61 4.20
C LYS A 111 4.64 39.75 3.64
N GLN A 112 5.85 39.46 3.17
CA GLN A 112 6.75 40.44 2.58
C GLN A 112 6.24 40.90 1.22
N ASP A 113 5.84 39.96 0.35
CA ASP A 113 5.30 40.30 -0.97
C ASP A 113 4.14 39.35 -1.37
N LYS A 114 2.98 39.97 -1.61
CA LYS A 114 1.67 39.32 -1.72
C LYS A 114 1.31 39.10 -3.18
N THR A 115 2.12 38.31 -3.86
CA THR A 115 1.89 37.93 -5.25
C THR A 115 0.82 36.85 -5.33
N THR A 116 0.07 36.81 -6.44
CA THR A 116 -0.90 35.73 -6.68
C THR A 116 -0.23 34.36 -6.70
N GLY A 117 0.96 34.26 -7.30
CA GLY A 117 1.73 33.00 -7.31
C GLY A 117 2.16 32.54 -5.92
N ALA A 118 2.56 33.45 -5.03
CA ALA A 118 2.87 33.11 -3.64
C ALA A 118 1.61 32.69 -2.87
N ALA A 119 0.45 33.31 -3.12
CA ALA A 119 -0.82 32.90 -2.51
C ALA A 119 -1.20 31.45 -2.91
N ASP A 120 -1.07 31.11 -4.19
CA ASP A 120 -1.38 29.77 -4.70
C ASP A 120 -0.43 28.72 -4.13
N LEU A 121 0.88 29.01 -4.09
CA LEU A 121 1.88 28.13 -3.49
C LEU A 121 1.64 27.91 -1.99
N LEU A 122 1.31 28.97 -1.24
CA LEU A 122 1.00 28.86 0.19
C LEU A 122 -0.27 28.01 0.42
N GLN A 123 -1.26 28.16 -0.46
CA GLN A 123 -2.48 27.33 -0.41
C GLN A 123 -2.16 25.86 -0.67
N GLU A 124 -1.30 25.55 -1.65
CA GLU A 124 -0.91 24.18 -1.95
C GLU A 124 -0.11 23.55 -0.79
N SER A 125 0.80 24.30 -0.18
CA SER A 125 1.51 23.85 1.02
C SER A 125 0.55 23.52 2.18
N LYS A 126 -0.51 24.32 2.36
CA LYS A 126 -1.55 24.02 3.36
C LYS A 126 -2.33 22.73 3.05
N ARG A 127 -2.45 22.33 1.79
CA ARG A 127 -3.03 21.02 1.41
C ARG A 127 -2.13 19.89 1.87
N ILE A 128 -0.81 20.00 1.70
CA ILE A 128 0.15 19.01 2.22
C ILE A 128 0.03 18.87 3.74
N LEU A 129 -0.12 19.99 4.48
CA LEU A 129 -0.32 19.93 5.93
C LEU A 129 -1.60 19.18 6.31
N LYS A 130 -2.68 19.41 5.55
CA LYS A 130 -3.93 18.67 5.74
C LYS A 130 -3.73 17.18 5.46
N ASP A 131 -2.96 16.82 4.45
CA ASP A 131 -2.68 15.42 4.12
C ASP A 131 -1.84 14.74 5.22
N ASN A 132 -0.85 15.43 5.79
CA ASN A 132 -0.10 14.94 6.95
C ASN A 132 -1.02 14.71 8.16
N TYR A 133 -1.93 15.65 8.42
CA TYR A 133 -2.92 15.49 9.49
C TYR A 133 -3.83 14.27 9.23
N MET A 134 -4.34 14.12 8.01
CA MET A 134 -5.18 12.98 7.65
C MET A 134 -4.42 11.65 7.74
N PHE A 135 -3.13 11.63 7.37
CA PHE A 135 -2.27 10.46 7.54
C PHE A 135 -2.15 10.10 9.02
N GLU A 136 -1.88 11.06 9.90
CA GLU A 136 -1.77 10.84 11.35
C GLU A 136 -3.07 10.33 11.98
N GLU A 137 -4.22 10.81 11.51
CA GLU A 137 -5.52 10.43 12.06
C GLU A 137 -6.05 9.10 11.52
N THR A 138 -5.71 8.73 10.28
CA THR A 138 -6.37 7.62 9.57
C THR A 138 -5.45 6.49 9.15
N ILE A 139 -4.20 6.78 8.78
CA ILE A 139 -3.27 5.79 8.25
C ILE A 139 -2.28 5.33 9.32
N LEU A 140 -1.64 6.26 10.01
CA LEU A 140 -0.72 5.99 11.12
C LEU A 140 -1.29 5.00 12.17
N PRO A 141 -2.58 5.07 12.56
CA PRO A 141 -3.24 4.08 13.41
C PRO A 141 -3.19 2.64 12.94
N THR A 142 -3.14 2.46 11.62
CA THR A 142 -3.27 1.17 10.96
C THR A 142 -1.92 0.55 10.62
N LEU A 143 -0.83 1.31 10.78
CA LEU A 143 0.51 0.84 10.48
C LEU A 143 1.00 -0.19 11.52
N PRO A 144 1.80 -1.18 11.09
CA PRO A 144 2.36 -2.16 12.02
C PRO A 144 3.46 -1.54 12.90
N CYS A 145 3.51 -1.90 14.18
CA CYS A 145 4.55 -1.49 15.15
C CYS A 145 5.88 -2.21 14.91
N SER A 146 6.47 -1.97 13.75
CA SER A 146 7.68 -2.61 13.27
C SER A 146 8.45 -1.65 12.36
N SER A 147 9.61 -2.09 11.87
CA SER A 147 10.38 -1.36 10.86
C SER A 147 9.56 -0.96 9.64
N ASP A 148 8.57 -1.77 9.26
CA ASP A 148 7.73 -1.51 8.08
C ASP A 148 6.83 -0.29 8.30
N GLY A 149 6.28 -0.15 9.52
CA GLY A 149 5.50 1.03 9.91
C GLY A 149 6.37 2.28 9.99
N LEU A 150 7.55 2.16 10.59
CA LEU A 150 8.52 3.26 10.67
C LEU A 150 8.98 3.72 9.28
N PHE A 151 9.23 2.76 8.37
CA PHE A 151 9.58 3.04 6.98
C PHE A 151 8.45 3.77 6.25
N ALA A 152 7.20 3.31 6.40
CA ALA A 152 6.04 3.95 5.78
C ALA A 152 5.85 5.40 6.27
N MET A 153 6.01 5.64 7.58
CA MET A 153 6.00 6.99 8.15
C MET A 153 7.11 7.86 7.57
N ASN A 154 8.34 7.34 7.54
CA ASN A 154 9.50 8.07 7.05
C ASN A 154 9.30 8.48 5.58
N GLN A 155 8.80 7.56 4.76
CA GLN A 155 8.50 7.84 3.36
C GLN A 155 7.43 8.94 3.21
N HIS A 156 6.33 8.85 3.96
CA HIS A 156 5.27 9.85 3.91
C HIS A 156 5.78 11.25 4.26
N TYR A 157 6.42 11.40 5.42
CA TYR A 157 6.90 12.70 5.86
C TYR A 157 8.06 13.24 5.02
N SER A 158 8.97 12.38 4.56
CA SER A 158 10.08 12.79 3.69
C SER A 158 9.55 13.37 2.37
N ALA A 159 8.54 12.73 1.77
CA ALA A 159 7.89 13.25 0.56
C ALA A 159 7.18 14.59 0.81
N SER A 160 6.52 14.75 1.97
CA SER A 160 5.90 16.02 2.37
C SER A 160 6.93 17.14 2.53
N VAL A 161 8.06 16.88 3.22
CA VAL A 161 9.14 17.86 3.39
C VAL A 161 9.79 18.21 2.06
N GLU A 162 10.03 17.24 1.18
CA GLU A 162 10.58 17.51 -0.16
C GLU A 162 9.64 18.40 -0.98
N SER A 163 8.35 18.07 -0.98
CA SER A 163 7.32 18.84 -1.69
C SER A 163 7.22 20.28 -1.17
N LEU A 164 7.22 20.46 0.15
CA LEU A 164 7.20 21.78 0.77
C LEU A 164 8.47 22.59 0.44
N ASN A 165 9.64 21.96 0.44
CA ASN A 165 10.88 22.63 0.03
C ASN A 165 10.87 23.07 -1.44
N ILE A 166 10.26 22.28 -2.32
CA ILE A 166 10.07 22.68 -3.72
C ILE A 166 9.15 23.90 -3.81
N MET A 167 8.04 23.89 -3.07
CA MET A 167 7.10 25.01 -3.04
C MET A 167 7.72 26.28 -2.45
N LEU A 168 8.53 26.15 -1.39
CA LEU A 168 9.28 27.26 -0.81
C LEU A 168 10.24 27.88 -1.84
N LYS A 169 11.05 27.05 -2.52
CA LYS A 169 11.97 27.53 -3.58
C LYS A 169 11.24 28.19 -4.74
N GLN A 170 10.05 27.69 -5.09
CA GLN A 170 9.22 28.31 -6.12
C GLN A 170 8.67 29.66 -5.64
N MET A 171 8.28 29.75 -4.37
CA MET A 171 7.81 30.99 -3.76
C MET A 171 8.90 32.06 -3.77
N GLU A 172 10.11 31.71 -3.32
CA GLU A 172 11.27 32.62 -3.37
C GLU A 172 11.51 33.18 -4.77
N ARG A 173 11.36 32.36 -5.82
CA ARG A 173 11.53 32.82 -7.22
C ARG A 173 10.46 33.82 -7.64
N VAL A 174 9.18 33.49 -7.42
CA VAL A 174 8.09 34.38 -7.85
C VAL A 174 8.06 35.68 -7.05
N THR A 175 8.51 35.68 -5.80
CA THR A 175 8.69 36.89 -4.98
C THR A 175 9.84 37.73 -5.53
N ASN A 176 11.03 37.15 -5.72
CA ASN A 176 12.20 37.88 -6.23
C ASN A 176 12.03 38.41 -7.67
N GLU A 177 11.25 37.74 -8.52
CA GLU A 177 10.94 38.24 -9.87
C GLU A 177 10.05 39.49 -9.85
N ASN A 178 9.19 39.66 -8.83
CA ASN A 178 8.37 40.86 -8.68
C ASN A 178 9.18 42.05 -8.14
N ASP A 179 10.18 41.83 -7.29
CA ASP A 179 11.06 42.90 -6.80
C ASP A 179 11.95 43.52 -7.90
N ASN A 180 12.20 42.80 -8.99
CA ASN A 180 13.04 43.24 -10.11
C ASN A 180 12.27 43.95 -11.24
N LYS A 181 10.98 44.25 -11.05
CA LYS A 181 10.10 44.88 -12.05
C LYS A 181 9.57 46.23 -11.58
#